data_AF-A0A8T0I2T8-F1
#
_entry.id   AF-A0A8T0I2T8-F1
#
_cell.length_a   1.000
_cell.length_b   1.000
_cell.length_c   1.000
_cell.angle_alpha   90.00
_cell.angle_beta   90.00
_cell.angle_gamma   90.00
#
_symmetry.space_group_name_H-M   'P 1'
#
loop_
_entity.id
_entity.type
_entity.pdbx_description
1 polymer ?
#
loop_
_entity_poly.entity_id
_entity_poly.type
_entity_poly.pdbx_seq_one_letter_code
_entity_poly.pdbx_strand_id
1 'polypeptide(L)'
;MVVSQDPFANYTDGFVVWIRKCYRDLKEILTKAATSDRFVLLGTAGIGKSVFTLFWICFRVTLGEKVVWRTSEDAWYLLDFSKEGPASVRRFQESAHELKSVLDNSEAWLILDGGQRGPLTYACHILVACLVKKENYNKFSKNQLVSLRYVPAWSEEGMRKFLDDFESLRGSYSHMHVPEKDEAMKSFEKLGGVPRYVLHSKKTAEALVRMETAVTYLSKESCLKFFTGIFEDAKMSDTLVHIFVKCEDKSYESRFFDFASPHVQVEFGKRFTRLSKVDVVDFLRSYSYKDAGSVYGYIFELVAHELMRRGGKFPMKKVGFEGAKLSDPEPDTLELSSSMTVVEFAKVQELVNQDTYYRPLNVNFESVDAVVYPRILLQFF
;
A
#
# COMPACT_ATOMS: atom_id res chain seq x y z
N MET A 1 -10.05 7.49 -11.90
CA MET A 1 -10.94 8.54 -11.37
C MET A 1 -10.11 9.66 -10.77
N VAL A 2 -9.98 10.77 -11.48
CA VAL A 2 -9.57 12.05 -10.90
C VAL A 2 -10.86 12.75 -10.53
N VAL A 3 -11.05 13.03 -9.24
CA VAL A 3 -12.09 13.98 -8.83
C VAL A 3 -11.56 15.35 -9.21
N SER A 4 -12.30 16.08 -10.03
CA SER A 4 -11.97 17.44 -10.50
C SER A 4 -11.75 18.41 -9.32
N GLN A 5 -11.23 19.60 -9.64
CA GLN A 5 -11.06 20.71 -8.68
C GLN A 5 -12.38 21.14 -8.02
N ASP A 6 -13.52 20.85 -8.64
CA ASP A 6 -14.83 20.91 -8.01
C ASP A 6 -15.65 19.66 -8.43
N PRO A 7 -15.80 18.67 -7.53
CA PRO A 7 -16.55 17.43 -7.76
C PRO A 7 -18.02 17.62 -8.13
N PHE A 8 -18.56 18.83 -7.98
CA PHE A 8 -19.96 19.12 -8.20
C PHE A 8 -20.21 20.27 -9.18
N ALA A 9 -19.19 21.05 -9.57
CA ALA A 9 -19.40 22.20 -10.45
C ALA A 9 -19.72 21.85 -11.92
N ASN A 10 -19.40 20.64 -12.40
CA ASN A 10 -19.38 20.37 -13.85
C ASN A 10 -19.94 18.99 -14.28
N TYR A 11 -20.64 18.26 -13.41
CA TYR A 11 -21.23 16.97 -13.80
C TYR A 11 -22.68 17.14 -14.23
N THR A 12 -22.91 17.42 -15.51
CA THR A 12 -24.23 17.27 -16.15
C THR A 12 -24.58 15.80 -16.40
N ASP A 13 -23.56 14.94 -16.48
CA ASP A 13 -23.70 13.50 -16.65
C ASP A 13 -23.46 12.79 -15.32
N GLY A 14 -24.31 11.80 -15.00
CA GLY A 14 -24.14 10.97 -13.81
C GLY A 14 -22.77 10.30 -13.77
N PHE A 15 -22.15 10.24 -12.58
CA PHE A 15 -20.87 9.56 -12.39
C PHE A 15 -21.10 8.13 -11.90
N VAL A 16 -20.28 7.20 -12.39
CA VAL A 16 -20.28 5.80 -11.94
C VAL A 16 -19.13 5.59 -10.97
N VAL A 17 -19.42 4.96 -9.82
CA VAL A 17 -18.41 4.56 -8.84
C VAL A 17 -18.28 3.06 -8.84
N TRP A 18 -17.08 2.55 -9.10
CA TRP A 18 -16.80 1.13 -8.94
C TRP A 18 -16.62 0.78 -7.46
N ILE A 19 -17.52 -0.05 -6.92
CA ILE A 19 -17.57 -0.38 -5.50
C ILE A 19 -16.71 -1.61 -5.20
N ARG A 20 -15.55 -1.36 -4.60
CA ARG A 20 -14.63 -2.39 -4.10
C ARG A 20 -15.25 -3.19 -2.96
N LYS A 21 -14.80 -4.44 -2.79
CA LYS A 21 -15.13 -5.25 -1.60
C LYS A 21 -14.86 -4.49 -0.30
N CYS A 22 -13.67 -3.89 -0.16
CA CYS A 22 -13.34 -3.13 1.05
C CYS A 22 -14.24 -1.91 1.30
N TYR A 23 -14.86 -1.34 0.27
CA TYR A 23 -15.83 -0.26 0.47
C TYR A 23 -17.13 -0.77 1.07
N ARG A 24 -17.55 -2.00 0.72
CA ARG A 24 -18.71 -2.65 1.33
C ARG A 24 -18.43 -2.98 2.80
N ASP A 25 -17.27 -3.57 3.07
CA ASP A 25 -16.88 -3.92 4.43
C ASP A 25 -16.73 -2.67 5.32
N LEU A 26 -16.07 -1.61 4.83
CA LEU A 26 -15.94 -0.34 5.54
C LEU A 26 -17.31 0.34 5.76
N LYS A 27 -18.22 0.26 4.78
CA LYS A 27 -19.60 0.76 4.95
C LYS A 27 -20.31 0.02 6.09
N GLU A 28 -20.17 -1.30 6.18
CA GLU A 28 -20.76 -2.07 7.27
C GLU A 28 -20.20 -1.67 8.64
N ILE A 29 -18.89 -1.42 8.72
CA ILE A 29 -18.24 -0.90 9.93
C ILE A 29 -18.82 0.46 10.32
N LEU A 30 -18.86 1.42 9.38
CA LEU A 30 -19.37 2.77 9.66
C LEU A 30 -20.86 2.79 9.97
N THR A 31 -21.65 1.85 9.44
CA THR A 31 -23.09 1.75 9.72
C THR A 31 -23.37 1.23 11.14
N LYS A 32 -22.44 0.44 11.70
CA LYS A 32 -22.52 -0.08 13.08
C LYS A 32 -21.88 0.86 14.11
N ALA A 33 -21.46 2.04 13.69
CA ALA A 33 -20.84 3.04 14.54
C ALA A 33 -21.80 3.46 15.66
N ALA A 34 -21.28 3.62 16.88
CA ALA A 34 -22.01 4.22 17.97
C ALA A 34 -22.10 5.75 17.76
N THR A 35 -23.06 6.37 18.44
CA THR A 35 -23.30 7.82 18.38
C THR A 35 -21.99 8.60 18.56
N SER A 36 -21.73 9.55 17.65
CA SER A 36 -20.54 10.42 17.67
C SER A 36 -19.19 9.73 17.46
N ASP A 37 -19.16 8.50 16.96
CA ASP A 37 -17.92 7.79 16.63
C ASP A 37 -17.04 8.55 15.62
N ARG A 38 -15.72 8.36 15.77
CA ARG A 38 -14.69 9.06 15.00
C ARG A 38 -13.80 8.07 14.29
N PHE A 39 -13.68 8.22 12.99
CA PHE A 39 -12.92 7.34 12.11
C PHE A 39 -11.82 8.11 11.38
N VAL A 40 -10.67 7.47 11.21
CA VAL A 40 -9.63 7.95 10.30
C VAL A 40 -9.33 6.85 9.29
N LEU A 41 -9.58 7.14 8.02
CA LEU A 41 -9.23 6.30 6.89
C LEU A 41 -7.85 6.67 6.35
N LEU A 42 -6.97 5.68 6.40
CA LEU A 42 -5.57 5.76 6.03
C LEU A 42 -5.28 4.82 4.85
N GLY A 43 -4.18 5.07 4.14
CA GLY A 43 -3.75 4.26 3.01
C GLY A 43 -2.86 5.04 2.05
N THR A 44 -2.24 4.33 1.10
CA THR A 44 -1.36 4.92 0.08
C THR A 44 -2.07 6.03 -0.72
N ALA A 45 -1.33 7.05 -1.14
CA ALA A 45 -1.86 8.10 -2.01
C ALA A 45 -2.45 7.51 -3.30
N GLY A 46 -3.65 7.98 -3.70
CA GLY A 46 -4.29 7.51 -4.94
C GLY A 46 -4.98 6.14 -4.86
N ILE A 47 -5.09 5.53 -3.69
CA ILE A 47 -5.71 4.20 -3.51
C ILE A 47 -7.25 4.17 -3.59
N GLY A 48 -7.87 5.35 -3.58
CA GLY A 48 -9.33 5.51 -3.67
C GLY A 48 -10.04 5.93 -2.38
N LYS A 49 -9.31 6.43 -1.36
CA LYS A 49 -9.93 6.98 -0.14
C LYS A 49 -10.99 8.06 -0.44
N SER A 50 -10.66 9.03 -1.31
CA SER A 50 -11.60 10.08 -1.75
C SER A 50 -12.78 9.52 -2.56
N VAL A 51 -12.61 8.37 -3.22
CA VAL A 51 -13.73 7.69 -3.90
C VAL A 51 -14.64 7.00 -2.87
N PHE A 52 -14.06 6.42 -1.83
CA PHE A 52 -14.84 5.87 -0.72
C PHE A 52 -15.63 6.95 0.04
N THR A 53 -15.04 8.12 0.30
CA THR A 53 -15.76 9.23 0.95
C THR A 53 -16.96 9.68 0.12
N LEU A 54 -16.80 9.81 -1.20
CA LEU A 54 -17.92 10.10 -2.12
C LEU A 54 -18.99 9.00 -2.08
N PHE A 55 -18.59 7.72 -2.11
CA PHE A 55 -19.52 6.60 -1.96
C PHE A 55 -20.30 6.67 -0.63
N TRP A 56 -19.61 6.97 0.47
CA TRP A 56 -20.24 7.11 1.78
C TRP A 56 -21.21 8.29 1.84
N ILE A 57 -20.82 9.45 1.29
CA ILE A 57 -21.69 10.62 1.13
C ILE A 57 -22.97 10.23 0.39
N CYS A 58 -22.83 9.64 -0.81
CA CYS A 58 -23.98 9.23 -1.62
C CYS A 58 -24.89 8.25 -0.85
N PHE A 59 -24.31 7.26 -0.17
CA PHE A 59 -25.09 6.31 0.62
C PHE A 59 -25.90 7.00 1.73
N ARG A 60 -25.29 7.87 2.54
CA ARG A 60 -25.99 8.57 3.63
C ARG A 60 -27.07 9.49 3.10
N VAL A 61 -26.78 10.23 2.04
CA VAL A 61 -27.76 11.15 1.47
C VAL A 61 -28.94 10.39 0.82
N THR A 62 -28.72 9.18 0.27
CA THR A 62 -29.84 8.33 -0.20
C THR A 62 -30.75 7.81 0.92
N LEU A 63 -30.29 7.84 2.17
CA LEU A 63 -31.13 7.56 3.35
C LEU A 63 -31.91 8.80 3.82
N GLY A 64 -31.85 9.91 3.09
CA GLY A 64 -32.51 11.18 3.45
C GLY A 64 -31.72 12.00 4.48
N GLU A 65 -30.45 11.67 4.72
CA GLU A 65 -29.65 12.34 5.72
C GLU A 65 -28.87 13.54 5.20
N LYS A 66 -28.52 14.44 6.12
CA LYS A 66 -27.66 15.58 5.85
C LYS A 66 -26.20 15.23 6.12
N VAL A 67 -25.34 15.58 5.17
CA VAL A 67 -23.91 15.31 5.25
C VAL A 67 -23.15 16.62 5.06
N VAL A 68 -22.21 16.90 5.96
CA VAL A 68 -21.24 17.98 5.80
C VAL A 68 -19.95 17.39 5.26
N TRP A 69 -19.46 17.93 4.15
CA TRP A 69 -18.23 17.49 3.52
C TRP A 69 -17.25 18.64 3.38
N ARG A 70 -16.00 18.40 3.78
CA ARG A 70 -14.87 19.30 3.55
C ARG A 70 -13.88 18.66 2.60
N THR A 71 -13.57 19.34 1.51
CA THR A 71 -12.57 18.88 0.52
C THR A 71 -11.14 19.10 1.01
N SER A 72 -10.17 18.59 0.26
CA SER A 72 -8.74 18.78 0.57
C SER A 72 -8.27 20.21 0.42
N GLU A 73 -9.05 21.03 -0.29
CA GLU A 73 -8.82 22.45 -0.53
C GLU A 73 -9.58 23.34 0.47
N ASP A 74 -10.10 22.73 1.54
CA ASP A 74 -10.83 23.43 2.61
C ASP A 74 -12.14 24.08 2.15
N ALA A 75 -12.75 23.54 1.08
CA ALA A 75 -14.09 23.93 0.65
C ALA A 75 -15.14 23.10 1.41
N TRP A 76 -16.11 23.78 2.02
CA TRP A 76 -17.17 23.17 2.83
C TRP A 76 -18.48 23.09 2.06
N TYR A 77 -19.10 21.92 2.08
CA TYR A 77 -20.35 21.62 1.41
C TYR A 77 -21.34 21.00 2.40
N LEU A 78 -22.60 21.40 2.30
CA LEU A 78 -23.73 20.69 2.89
C LEU A 78 -24.48 19.98 1.78
N LEU A 79 -24.68 18.68 1.94
CA LEU A 79 -25.46 17.84 1.05
C LEU A 79 -26.75 17.44 1.75
N ASP A 80 -27.87 17.82 1.16
CA ASP A 80 -29.22 17.54 1.65
C ASP A 80 -30.15 17.26 0.47
N PHE A 81 -30.54 15.99 0.29
CA PHE A 81 -31.46 15.54 -0.77
C PHE A 81 -32.87 15.26 -0.23
N SER A 82 -33.17 15.67 1.01
CA SER A 82 -34.51 15.55 1.59
C SER A 82 -35.52 16.55 1.01
N LYS A 83 -35.04 17.59 0.32
CA LYS A 83 -35.89 18.58 -0.35
C LYS A 83 -36.17 18.14 -1.79
N GLU A 84 -37.45 18.12 -2.18
CA GLU A 84 -37.86 17.98 -3.58
C GLU A 84 -37.21 19.10 -4.41
N GLY A 85 -36.32 18.72 -5.33
CA GLY A 85 -35.49 19.63 -6.12
C GLY A 85 -34.15 18.96 -6.47
N PRO A 86 -33.36 19.52 -7.41
CA PRO A 86 -32.02 18.98 -7.69
C PRO A 86 -31.24 18.98 -6.38
N ALA A 87 -30.84 17.80 -5.93
CA ALA A 87 -29.88 17.52 -4.87
C ALA A 87 -29.16 18.78 -4.38
N SER A 88 -29.57 19.37 -3.24
CA SER A 88 -29.10 20.71 -2.85
C SER A 88 -27.69 20.63 -2.26
N VAL A 89 -26.69 20.45 -3.12
CA VAL A 89 -25.28 20.64 -2.78
C VAL A 89 -25.05 22.13 -2.67
N ARG A 90 -24.77 22.61 -1.45
CA ARG A 90 -24.56 24.03 -1.18
C ARG A 90 -23.20 24.24 -0.56
N ARG A 91 -22.43 25.18 -1.12
CA ARG A 91 -21.11 25.56 -0.61
C ARG A 91 -21.27 26.62 0.48
N PHE A 92 -20.50 26.48 1.56
CA PHE A 92 -20.52 27.36 2.72
C PHE A 92 -19.12 27.79 3.11
N GLN A 93 -19.04 28.84 3.92
CA GLN A 93 -17.89 29.10 4.78
C GLN A 93 -17.98 28.24 6.04
N GLU A 94 -16.85 27.83 6.62
CA GLU A 94 -16.80 26.99 7.83
C GLU A 94 -17.67 27.53 8.98
N SER A 95 -17.70 28.85 9.17
CA SER A 95 -18.44 29.51 10.25
C SER A 95 -19.95 29.60 10.04
N ALA A 96 -20.48 29.13 8.90
CA ALA A 96 -21.89 29.23 8.56
C ALA A 96 -22.77 28.54 9.61
N HIS A 97 -23.79 29.26 10.09
CA HIS A 97 -24.73 28.75 11.09
C HIS A 97 -25.43 27.47 10.63
N GLU A 98 -25.75 27.35 9.34
CA GLU A 98 -26.37 26.16 8.75
C GLU A 98 -25.49 24.90 8.84
N LEU A 99 -24.16 25.05 8.75
CA LEU A 99 -23.26 23.91 8.97
C LEU A 99 -23.27 23.51 10.44
N LYS A 100 -23.12 24.49 11.35
CA LYS A 100 -23.09 24.25 12.79
C LYS A 100 -24.33 23.52 13.29
N SER A 101 -25.52 23.95 12.85
CA SER A 101 -26.78 23.31 13.26
C SER A 101 -26.89 21.84 12.81
N VAL A 102 -26.25 21.46 11.70
CA VAL A 102 -26.16 20.06 11.27
C VAL A 102 -25.10 19.31 12.07
N LEU A 103 -23.95 19.94 12.35
CA LEU A 103 -22.84 19.33 13.10
C LEU A 103 -23.13 19.12 14.59
N ASP A 104 -24.10 19.86 15.14
CA ASP A 104 -24.60 19.68 16.50
C ASP A 104 -25.57 18.48 16.62
N ASN A 105 -25.99 17.87 15.50
CA ASN A 105 -26.75 16.63 15.49
C ASN A 105 -25.81 15.41 15.57
N SER A 106 -26.01 14.55 16.57
CA SER A 106 -25.16 13.38 16.81
C SER A 106 -25.25 12.30 15.74
N GLU A 107 -26.35 12.26 14.98
CA GLU A 107 -26.57 11.31 13.89
C GLU A 107 -26.04 11.80 12.54
N ALA A 108 -25.66 13.09 12.44
CA ALA A 108 -25.12 13.66 11.21
C ALA A 108 -23.69 13.16 10.96
N TRP A 109 -23.21 13.37 9.73
CA TRP A 109 -21.85 13.03 9.32
C TRP A 109 -21.07 14.26 8.89
N LEU A 110 -19.89 14.43 9.48
CA LEU A 110 -18.82 15.29 8.97
C LEU A 110 -17.75 14.44 8.30
N ILE A 111 -17.52 14.67 7.01
CA ILE A 111 -16.53 13.95 6.23
C ILE A 111 -15.44 14.94 5.80
N LEU A 112 -14.19 14.60 6.09
CA LEU A 112 -13.02 15.41 5.77
C LEU A 112 -12.15 14.63 4.77
N ASP A 113 -12.11 15.07 3.51
CA ASP A 113 -11.22 14.52 2.49
C ASP A 113 -9.91 15.30 2.51
N GLY A 114 -9.03 14.97 3.45
CA GLY A 114 -7.83 15.74 3.75
C GLY A 114 -7.49 15.65 5.24
N GLY A 115 -6.23 15.91 5.58
CA GLY A 115 -5.79 15.87 6.97
C GLY A 115 -6.55 16.86 7.87
N GLN A 116 -6.64 16.54 9.15
CA GLN A 116 -7.19 17.41 10.19
C GLN A 116 -6.13 17.71 11.26
N ARG A 117 -5.77 18.99 11.37
CA ARG A 117 -4.65 19.48 12.19
C ARG A 117 -5.04 19.87 13.62
N GLY A 118 -6.28 19.65 14.04
CA GLY A 118 -6.75 19.95 15.39
C GLY A 118 -7.95 19.10 15.80
N PRO A 119 -8.27 19.05 17.10
CA PRO A 119 -9.47 18.38 17.58
C PRO A 119 -10.71 19.05 16.99
N LEU A 120 -11.80 18.29 16.87
CA LEU A 120 -13.11 18.79 16.48
C LEU A 120 -14.09 18.48 17.59
N THR A 121 -14.88 19.47 18.04
CA THR A 121 -15.78 19.31 19.20
C THR A 121 -17.23 19.05 18.80
N TYR A 122 -17.49 18.79 17.52
CA TYR A 122 -18.83 18.51 17.01
C TYR A 122 -19.42 17.21 17.58
N ALA A 123 -20.74 17.19 17.76
CA ALA A 123 -21.47 16.04 18.28
C ALA A 123 -21.68 14.95 17.21
N CYS A 124 -21.62 15.30 15.93
CA CYS A 124 -21.80 14.38 14.80
C CYS A 124 -20.72 13.29 14.72
N HIS A 125 -20.98 12.25 13.91
CA HIS A 125 -19.94 11.33 13.47
C HIS A 125 -18.89 12.05 12.62
N ILE A 126 -17.62 11.64 12.72
CA ILE A 126 -16.53 12.25 11.95
C ILE A 126 -15.74 11.19 11.20
N LEU A 127 -15.58 11.38 9.90
CA LEU A 127 -14.73 10.55 9.04
C LEU A 127 -13.62 11.40 8.43
N VAL A 128 -12.37 11.09 8.76
CA VAL A 128 -11.18 11.76 8.18
C VAL A 128 -10.48 10.83 7.21
N ALA A 129 -10.52 11.11 5.92
CA ALA A 129 -9.77 10.38 4.91
C ALA A 129 -8.46 11.12 4.59
N CYS A 130 -7.30 10.56 4.95
CA CYS A 130 -6.04 11.25 4.76
C CYS A 130 -4.86 10.30 4.48
N LEU A 131 -3.71 10.88 4.09
CA LEU A 131 -2.47 10.12 3.98
C LEU A 131 -1.94 9.75 5.37
N VAL A 132 -1.17 8.66 5.45
CA VAL A 132 -0.74 8.01 6.70
C VAL A 132 0.27 8.82 7.53
N LYS A 133 0.69 9.97 7.02
CA LYS A 133 1.52 10.90 7.78
C LYS A 133 0.83 11.30 9.08
N LYS A 134 1.50 11.08 10.22
CA LYS A 134 0.99 11.42 11.54
C LYS A 134 0.52 12.88 11.62
N GLU A 135 1.20 13.81 10.97
CA GLU A 135 0.80 15.23 10.92
C GLU A 135 -0.63 15.46 10.44
N ASN A 136 -1.18 14.56 9.62
CA ASN A 136 -2.52 14.67 9.05
C ASN A 136 -3.65 14.28 10.00
N TYR A 137 -3.37 13.54 11.07
CA TYR A 137 -4.44 13.06 11.96
C TYR A 137 -4.05 13.01 13.43
N ASN A 138 -2.77 13.05 13.79
CA ASN A 138 -2.31 12.87 15.17
C ASN A 138 -2.90 13.93 16.11
N LYS A 139 -2.98 15.19 15.66
CA LYS A 139 -3.61 16.25 16.48
C LYS A 139 -5.12 16.06 16.61
N PHE A 140 -5.78 15.48 15.60
CA PHE A 140 -7.16 15.07 15.70
C PHE A 140 -7.29 13.89 16.67
N SER A 141 -6.52 12.81 16.53
CA SER A 141 -6.62 11.61 17.37
C SER A 141 -6.16 11.80 18.81
N LYS A 142 -5.39 12.86 19.11
CA LYS A 142 -4.94 13.15 20.47
C LYS A 142 -6.15 13.43 21.37
N ASN A 143 -6.19 12.72 22.50
CA ASN A 143 -7.17 12.90 23.59
C ASN A 143 -8.63 12.57 23.22
N GLN A 144 -8.87 11.82 22.15
CA GLN A 144 -10.19 11.30 21.81
C GLN A 144 -10.10 9.87 21.28
N LEU A 145 -11.13 9.07 21.51
CA LEU A 145 -11.22 7.72 20.96
C LEU A 145 -11.43 7.82 19.45
N VAL A 146 -10.47 7.34 18.68
CA VAL A 146 -10.51 7.34 17.21
C VAL A 146 -10.24 5.94 16.69
N SER A 147 -11.12 5.51 15.80
CA SER A 147 -11.08 4.25 15.10
C SER A 147 -10.24 4.38 13.82
N LEU A 148 -9.01 3.88 13.82
CA LEU A 148 -8.13 3.88 12.65
C LEU A 148 -8.50 2.73 11.70
N ARG A 149 -8.63 3.04 10.41
CA ARG A 149 -8.99 2.07 9.37
C ARG A 149 -8.10 2.24 8.14
N TYR A 150 -7.64 1.14 7.55
CA TYR A 150 -6.71 1.16 6.41
C TYR A 150 -7.40 0.69 5.13
N VAL A 151 -7.32 1.50 4.07
CA VAL A 151 -7.78 1.11 2.74
C VAL A 151 -6.65 0.36 2.04
N PRO A 152 -6.83 -0.94 1.71
CA PRO A 152 -5.77 -1.75 1.14
C PRO A 152 -5.42 -1.32 -0.27
N ALA A 153 -4.21 -1.66 -0.71
CA ALA A 153 -3.84 -1.70 -2.11
C ALA A 153 -4.82 -2.53 -2.95
N TRP A 154 -4.94 -2.25 -4.24
CA TRP A 154 -5.73 -3.09 -5.13
C TRP A 154 -5.00 -4.41 -5.38
N SER A 155 -5.71 -5.53 -5.26
CA SER A 155 -5.21 -6.82 -5.73
C SER A 155 -5.20 -6.86 -7.25
N GLU A 156 -4.40 -7.77 -7.81
CA GLU A 156 -4.38 -8.03 -9.25
C GLU A 156 -5.78 -8.42 -9.75
N GLU A 157 -6.45 -9.32 -9.02
CA GLU A 157 -7.83 -9.75 -9.30
C GLU A 157 -8.79 -8.54 -9.33
N GLY A 158 -8.71 -7.66 -8.32
CA GLY A 158 -9.55 -6.47 -8.26
C GLY A 158 -9.28 -5.50 -9.41
N MET A 159 -8.02 -5.35 -9.82
CA MET A 159 -7.64 -4.52 -10.96
C MET A 159 -8.17 -5.08 -12.28
N ARG A 160 -7.98 -6.39 -12.51
CA ARG A 160 -8.50 -7.09 -13.70
C ARG A 160 -10.01 -6.99 -13.77
N LYS A 161 -10.70 -7.26 -12.66
CA LYS A 161 -12.16 -7.17 -12.60
C LYS A 161 -12.66 -5.77 -12.94
N PHE A 162 -12.03 -4.72 -12.41
CA PHE A 162 -12.40 -3.35 -12.78
C PHE A 162 -12.24 -3.10 -14.28
N LEU A 163 -11.12 -3.53 -14.87
CA LEU A 163 -10.86 -3.33 -16.30
C LEU A 163 -11.89 -4.07 -17.16
N ASP A 164 -12.27 -5.28 -16.74
CA ASP A 164 -13.32 -6.08 -17.39
C ASP A 164 -14.70 -5.40 -17.27
N ASP A 165 -15.07 -4.93 -16.07
CA ASP A 165 -16.33 -4.22 -15.85
C ASP A 165 -16.38 -2.86 -16.59
N PHE A 166 -15.22 -2.21 -16.78
CA PHE A 166 -15.12 -0.91 -17.43
C PHE A 166 -15.23 -0.98 -18.96
N GLU A 167 -14.99 -2.14 -19.56
CA GLU A 167 -14.91 -2.26 -21.02
C GLU A 167 -16.20 -1.83 -21.72
N SER A 168 -17.36 -2.23 -21.20
CA SER A 168 -18.67 -1.78 -21.72
C SER A 168 -18.93 -0.28 -21.52
N LEU A 169 -18.18 0.37 -20.63
CA LEU A 169 -18.33 1.79 -20.28
C LEU A 169 -17.27 2.68 -20.97
N ARG A 170 -16.25 2.09 -21.58
CA ARG A 170 -15.09 2.80 -22.15
C ARG A 170 -15.49 3.92 -23.12
N GLY A 171 -16.49 3.68 -23.97
CA GLY A 171 -17.00 4.68 -24.92
C GLY A 171 -17.58 5.92 -24.24
N SER A 172 -18.49 5.72 -23.27
CA SER A 172 -19.15 6.79 -22.52
C SER A 172 -18.21 7.53 -21.56
N TYR A 173 -17.13 6.87 -21.11
CA TYR A 173 -16.17 7.42 -20.15
C TYR A 173 -14.77 7.62 -20.74
N SER A 174 -14.67 7.86 -22.04
CA SER A 174 -13.40 8.05 -22.76
C SER A 174 -12.53 9.20 -22.20
N HIS A 175 -13.16 10.23 -21.64
CA HIS A 175 -12.50 11.35 -20.96
C HIS A 175 -11.70 10.93 -19.71
N MET A 176 -11.95 9.75 -19.14
CA MET A 176 -11.21 9.24 -17.98
C MET A 176 -9.80 8.75 -18.34
N HIS A 177 -9.48 8.58 -19.63
CA HIS A 177 -8.18 8.14 -20.13
C HIS A 177 -7.67 6.85 -19.46
N VAL A 178 -8.56 5.90 -19.23
CA VAL A 178 -8.23 4.57 -18.73
C VAL A 178 -7.47 3.81 -19.82
N PRO A 179 -6.25 3.31 -19.56
CA PRO A 179 -5.48 2.57 -20.56
C PRO A 179 -6.16 1.23 -20.94
N GLU A 180 -5.66 0.61 -21.99
CA GLU A 180 -6.06 -0.75 -22.36
C GLU A 180 -5.64 -1.76 -21.29
N LYS A 181 -6.37 -2.88 -21.21
CA LYS A 181 -6.20 -3.86 -20.11
C LYS A 181 -4.74 -4.33 -19.97
N ASP A 182 -4.10 -4.67 -21.08
CA ASP A 182 -2.72 -5.17 -21.06
C ASP A 182 -1.71 -4.08 -20.64
N GLU A 183 -1.93 -2.83 -21.04
CA GLU A 183 -1.09 -1.70 -20.65
C GLU A 183 -1.26 -1.37 -19.16
N ALA A 184 -2.50 -1.43 -18.66
CA ALA A 184 -2.80 -1.27 -17.25
C ALA A 184 -2.10 -2.36 -16.43
N MET A 185 -2.17 -3.62 -16.85
CA MET A 185 -1.55 -4.72 -16.10
C MET A 185 -0.01 -4.67 -16.13
N LYS A 186 0.62 -4.29 -17.26
CA LYS A 186 2.07 -3.98 -17.28
C LYS A 186 2.45 -2.86 -16.31
N SER A 187 1.56 -1.87 -16.16
CA SER A 187 1.76 -0.78 -15.22
C SER A 187 1.58 -1.25 -13.77
N PHE A 188 0.62 -2.13 -13.51
CA PHE A 188 0.41 -2.77 -12.21
C PHE A 188 1.64 -3.58 -11.77
N GLU A 189 2.24 -4.36 -12.67
CA GLU A 189 3.46 -5.12 -12.37
C GLU A 189 4.64 -4.24 -11.96
N LYS A 190 4.72 -3.02 -12.51
CA LYS A 190 5.79 -2.06 -12.21
C LYS A 190 5.51 -1.17 -11.01
N LEU A 191 4.29 -0.68 -10.88
CA LEU A 191 3.91 0.37 -9.94
C LEU A 191 3.04 -0.11 -8.80
N GLY A 192 2.57 -1.36 -8.84
CA GLY A 192 1.68 -1.92 -7.84
C GLY A 192 0.20 -1.56 -8.01
N GLY A 193 -0.59 -1.98 -7.03
CA GLY A 193 -2.04 -1.81 -7.00
C GLY A 193 -2.56 -0.42 -6.64
N VAL A 194 -1.99 0.65 -7.22
CA VAL A 194 -2.47 2.03 -7.02
C VAL A 194 -3.25 2.51 -8.25
N PRO A 195 -4.59 2.58 -8.18
CA PRO A 195 -5.45 2.92 -9.32
C PRO A 195 -5.11 4.24 -9.99
N ARG A 196 -4.71 5.25 -9.22
CA ARG A 196 -4.30 6.55 -9.77
C ARG A 196 -3.20 6.41 -10.82
N TYR A 197 -2.28 5.48 -10.62
CA TYR A 197 -1.11 5.30 -11.48
C TYR A 197 -1.31 4.18 -12.51
N VAL A 198 -2.23 3.26 -12.28
CA VAL A 198 -2.52 2.15 -13.20
C VAL A 198 -3.64 2.49 -14.19
N LEU A 199 -4.66 3.23 -13.76
CA LEU A 199 -5.90 3.45 -14.52
C LEU A 199 -5.98 4.84 -15.19
N HIS A 200 -4.86 5.55 -15.29
CA HIS A 200 -4.85 6.86 -15.95
C HIS A 200 -3.50 7.08 -16.64
N SER A 201 -3.48 6.98 -17.97
CA SER A 201 -2.25 6.95 -18.80
C SER A 201 -1.24 8.07 -18.48
N LYS A 202 -1.71 9.33 -18.38
CA LYS A 202 -0.83 10.47 -18.01
C LYS A 202 -0.17 10.29 -16.62
N LYS A 203 -0.92 9.76 -15.65
CA LYS A 203 -0.43 9.52 -14.29
C LYS A 203 0.47 8.30 -14.20
N THR A 204 0.29 7.32 -15.08
CA THR A 204 1.20 6.18 -15.25
C THR A 204 2.61 6.65 -15.60
N ALA A 205 2.74 7.48 -16.64
CA ALA A 205 4.04 8.01 -17.06
C ALA A 205 4.73 8.81 -15.95
N GLU A 206 3.99 9.71 -15.28
CA GLU A 206 4.50 10.47 -14.12
C GLU A 206 4.97 9.56 -12.98
N ALA A 207 4.26 8.46 -12.72
CA ALA A 207 4.57 7.54 -11.63
C ALA A 207 5.80 6.68 -11.92
N LEU A 208 5.98 6.21 -13.16
CA LEU A 208 7.18 5.48 -13.58
C LEU A 208 8.44 6.34 -13.40
N VAL A 209 8.41 7.58 -13.91
CA VAL A 209 9.53 8.52 -13.75
C VAL A 209 9.80 8.79 -12.27
N ARG A 210 8.75 8.96 -11.46
CA ARG A 210 8.89 9.17 -10.01
C ARG A 210 9.52 7.95 -9.32
N MET A 211 9.14 6.74 -9.70
CA MET A 211 9.70 5.49 -9.17
C MET A 211 11.17 5.34 -9.54
N GLU A 212 11.51 5.50 -10.81
CA GLU A 212 12.90 5.43 -11.29
C GLU A 212 13.78 6.49 -10.63
N THR A 213 13.26 7.71 -10.50
CA THR A 213 13.93 8.81 -9.78
C THR A 213 14.13 8.44 -8.31
N ALA A 214 13.07 7.95 -7.64
CA ALA A 214 13.14 7.56 -6.24
C ALA A 214 14.23 6.52 -6.03
N VAL A 215 14.26 5.44 -6.83
CA VAL A 215 15.31 4.41 -6.77
C VAL A 215 16.70 4.99 -7.06
N THR A 216 16.85 5.77 -8.14
CA THR A 216 18.15 6.30 -8.58
C THR A 216 18.80 7.18 -7.52
N TYR A 217 18.00 8.05 -6.88
CA TYR A 217 18.48 8.98 -5.86
C TYR A 217 18.39 8.44 -4.43
N LEU A 218 18.08 7.16 -4.24
CA LEU A 218 18.25 6.51 -2.94
C LEU A 218 19.70 6.71 -2.47
N SER A 219 19.83 7.27 -1.28
CA SER A 219 21.10 7.36 -0.55
C SER A 219 21.21 6.19 0.43
N LYS A 220 22.43 5.91 0.91
CA LYS A 220 22.67 4.92 1.96
C LYS A 220 21.83 5.22 3.21
N GLU A 221 21.76 6.48 3.63
CA GLU A 221 20.96 6.91 4.79
C GLU A 221 19.46 6.71 4.54
N SER A 222 18.96 7.03 3.35
CA SER A 222 17.57 6.80 2.96
C SER A 222 17.22 5.32 2.98
N CYS A 223 18.09 4.45 2.48
CA CYS A 223 17.91 2.99 2.60
C CYS A 223 17.86 2.57 4.07
N LEU A 224 18.79 3.04 4.92
CA LEU A 224 18.77 2.71 6.35
C LEU A 224 17.50 3.18 7.05
N LYS A 225 17.01 4.41 6.78
CA LYS A 225 15.74 4.93 7.30
C LYS A 225 14.52 4.17 6.79
N PHE A 226 14.55 3.78 5.53
CA PHE A 226 13.53 2.91 4.95
C PHE A 226 13.45 1.61 5.74
N PHE A 227 14.58 1.10 6.22
CA PHE A 227 14.60 -0.13 7.00
C PHE A 227 14.27 0.02 8.49
N THR A 228 14.29 1.21 9.08
CA THR A 228 13.84 1.40 10.47
C THR A 228 12.31 1.43 10.59
N GLY A 229 11.58 1.22 9.49
CA GLY A 229 10.12 1.31 9.46
C GLY A 229 9.60 2.75 9.54
N ILE A 230 10.51 3.73 9.48
CA ILE A 230 10.18 5.16 9.44
C ILE A 230 9.85 5.53 8.00
N PHE A 231 8.73 4.99 7.50
CA PHE A 231 8.15 5.34 6.19
C PHE A 231 7.48 6.72 6.19
N GLU A 232 7.70 7.53 7.23
CA GLU A 232 7.10 8.86 7.39
C GLU A 232 7.60 9.87 6.34
N ASP A 233 8.70 9.55 5.63
CA ASP A 233 9.12 10.29 4.45
C ASP A 233 8.25 9.93 3.23
N ALA A 234 7.29 10.80 2.98
CA ALA A 234 6.27 10.73 1.93
C ALA A 234 6.79 10.34 0.55
N LYS A 235 8.02 10.77 0.21
CA LYS A 235 8.58 10.56 -1.11
C LYS A 235 8.91 9.09 -1.37
N MET A 236 9.25 8.34 -0.33
CA MET A 236 9.54 6.91 -0.44
C MET A 236 8.30 6.04 -0.21
N SER A 237 7.42 6.43 0.71
CA SER A 237 6.26 5.61 1.13
C SER A 237 5.05 5.63 0.19
N ASP A 238 4.97 6.53 -0.79
CA ASP A 238 3.87 6.52 -1.78
C ASP A 238 4.33 6.02 -3.15
N THR A 239 5.58 5.58 -3.29
CA THR A 239 6.19 5.18 -4.57
C THR A 239 6.99 3.88 -4.47
N LEU A 240 7.76 3.67 -3.40
CA LEU A 240 8.59 2.47 -3.25
C LEU A 240 7.92 1.39 -2.39
N VAL A 241 7.09 1.80 -1.44
CA VAL A 241 6.37 0.93 -0.51
C VAL A 241 4.92 1.32 -0.52
N HIS A 242 4.03 0.35 -0.33
CA HIS A 242 2.59 0.58 -0.16
C HIS A 242 2.08 0.01 1.15
N ILE A 243 0.86 0.41 1.50
CA ILE A 243 0.17 -0.07 2.69
C ILE A 243 -0.76 -1.19 2.28
N PHE A 244 -0.58 -2.32 2.97
CA PHE A 244 -1.39 -3.50 2.80
C PHE A 244 -2.14 -3.82 4.09
N VAL A 245 -3.27 -4.50 3.94
CA VAL A 245 -4.10 -5.03 5.03
C VAL A 245 -4.10 -6.54 4.87
N LYS A 246 -4.00 -7.28 5.97
CA LYS A 246 -4.03 -8.74 5.93
C LYS A 246 -5.40 -9.19 5.40
N CYS A 247 -5.41 -10.17 4.49
CA CYS A 247 -6.66 -10.65 3.85
C CYS A 247 -7.73 -11.13 4.84
N GLU A 248 -7.31 -11.61 6.01
CA GLU A 248 -8.17 -12.10 7.09
C GLU A 248 -8.74 -10.97 7.95
N ASP A 249 -8.10 -9.79 7.92
CA ASP A 249 -8.52 -8.63 8.70
C ASP A 249 -9.69 -7.92 8.02
N LYS A 250 -10.91 -8.34 8.38
CA LYS A 250 -12.15 -7.65 7.99
C LYS A 250 -12.41 -6.37 8.79
N SER A 251 -11.66 -6.10 9.85
CA SER A 251 -11.78 -4.88 10.65
C SER A 251 -11.01 -3.70 10.04
N TYR A 252 -10.05 -3.98 9.17
CA TYR A 252 -9.15 -3.00 8.54
C TYR A 252 -8.33 -2.19 9.55
N GLU A 253 -8.03 -2.76 10.72
CA GLU A 253 -7.27 -2.13 11.79
C GLU A 253 -5.77 -2.40 11.68
N SER A 254 -5.43 -3.56 11.15
CA SER A 254 -4.06 -4.03 11.02
C SER A 254 -3.51 -3.70 9.65
N ARG A 255 -2.25 -3.27 9.63
CA ARG A 255 -1.53 -2.95 8.40
C ARG A 255 -0.14 -3.53 8.41
N PHE A 256 0.42 -3.66 7.23
CA PHE A 256 1.84 -3.87 7.03
C PHE A 256 2.31 -3.08 5.82
N PHE A 257 3.61 -2.85 5.76
CA PHE A 257 4.28 -2.18 4.66
C PHE A 257 5.00 -3.21 3.82
N ASP A 258 4.82 -3.12 2.51
CA ASP A 258 5.55 -3.96 1.56
C ASP A 258 5.96 -3.14 0.34
N PHE A 259 6.91 -3.66 -0.45
CA PHE A 259 7.30 -3.00 -1.69
C PHE A 259 6.08 -2.76 -2.58
N ALA A 260 6.10 -1.63 -3.30
CA ALA A 260 5.00 -1.25 -4.17
C ALA A 260 4.68 -2.34 -5.21
N SER A 261 5.73 -3.00 -5.72
CA SER A 261 5.65 -4.11 -6.65
C SER A 261 6.94 -4.97 -6.59
N PRO A 262 6.93 -6.20 -7.13
CA PRO A 262 8.14 -7.01 -7.31
C PRO A 262 9.20 -6.30 -8.16
N HIS A 263 8.78 -5.49 -9.14
CA HIS A 263 9.72 -4.72 -9.95
C HIS A 263 10.48 -3.67 -9.12
N VAL A 264 9.76 -2.91 -8.27
CA VAL A 264 10.37 -1.94 -7.37
C VAL A 264 11.33 -2.62 -6.39
N GLN A 265 10.93 -3.77 -5.85
CA GLN A 265 11.75 -4.59 -4.96
C GLN A 265 13.10 -4.95 -5.62
N VAL A 266 13.09 -5.42 -6.87
CA VAL A 266 14.30 -5.74 -7.64
C VAL A 266 15.17 -4.51 -7.86
N GLU A 267 14.60 -3.40 -8.33
CA GLU A 267 15.35 -2.17 -8.62
C GLU A 267 15.94 -1.53 -7.36
N PHE A 268 15.19 -1.54 -6.25
CA PHE A 268 15.69 -1.16 -4.94
C PHE A 268 16.88 -2.02 -4.53
N GLY A 269 16.78 -3.35 -4.67
CA GLY A 269 17.85 -4.29 -4.33
C GLY A 269 19.14 -4.05 -5.12
N LYS A 270 19.03 -3.85 -6.44
CA LYS A 270 20.15 -3.50 -7.32
C LYS A 270 20.82 -2.18 -6.93
N ARG A 271 20.03 -1.19 -6.49
CA ARG A 271 20.57 0.08 -6.02
C ARG A 271 21.27 -0.08 -4.67
N PHE A 272 20.62 -0.78 -3.75
CA PHE A 272 21.11 -0.96 -2.39
C PHE A 272 22.45 -1.70 -2.34
N THR A 273 22.58 -2.81 -3.05
CA THR A 273 23.83 -3.59 -3.14
C THR A 273 25.01 -2.77 -3.69
N ARG A 274 24.76 -1.82 -4.60
CA ARG A 274 25.79 -0.87 -5.08
C ARG A 274 26.21 0.15 -4.02
N LEU A 275 25.31 0.53 -3.12
CA LEU A 275 25.53 1.55 -2.10
C LEU A 275 26.12 1.00 -0.80
N SER A 276 25.88 -0.26 -0.46
CA SER A 276 26.27 -0.82 0.84
C SER A 276 27.21 -2.01 0.70
N LYS A 277 28.48 -1.84 1.11
CA LYS A 277 29.42 -2.96 1.27
C LYS A 277 29.66 -3.38 2.72
N VAL A 278 29.25 -2.60 3.74
CA VAL A 278 29.66 -2.82 5.16
C VAL A 278 28.53 -2.64 6.21
N ASP A 279 27.67 -1.62 6.12
CA ASP A 279 26.75 -1.25 7.23
C ASP A 279 25.44 -2.07 7.35
N VAL A 280 25.18 -3.00 6.42
CA VAL A 280 23.88 -3.71 6.41
C VAL A 280 23.80 -4.78 7.50
N VAL A 281 24.92 -5.37 7.86
CA VAL A 281 24.97 -6.42 8.89
C VAL A 281 24.60 -5.85 10.26
N ASP A 282 25.13 -4.68 10.62
CA ASP A 282 24.79 -4.01 11.87
C ASP A 282 23.34 -3.51 11.88
N PHE A 283 22.82 -3.12 10.72
CA PHE A 283 21.41 -2.81 10.57
C PHE A 283 20.51 -4.05 10.77
N LEU A 284 20.80 -5.18 10.12
CA LEU A 284 20.01 -6.40 10.25
C LEU A 284 19.98 -6.91 11.69
N ARG A 285 21.07 -6.69 12.46
CA ARG A 285 21.17 -7.01 13.90
C ARG A 285 20.35 -6.08 14.81
N SER A 286 20.07 -4.86 14.37
CA SER A 286 19.34 -3.85 15.17
C SER A 286 17.86 -3.71 14.79
N TYR A 287 17.41 -4.46 13.79
CA TYR A 287 16.02 -4.42 13.34
C TYR A 287 15.04 -4.97 14.39
N SER A 288 13.96 -4.22 14.63
CA SER A 288 12.90 -4.58 15.59
C SER A 288 11.49 -4.20 15.13
N TYR A 289 11.32 -3.74 13.88
CA TYR A 289 10.04 -3.20 13.41
C TYR A 289 9.12 -4.29 12.88
N LYS A 290 7.99 -4.54 13.56
CA LYS A 290 7.10 -5.67 13.26
C LYS A 290 6.30 -5.53 11.96
N ASP A 291 6.00 -4.31 11.53
CA ASP A 291 5.05 -4.05 10.43
C ASP A 291 5.71 -4.02 9.03
N ALA A 292 7.02 -4.26 8.93
CA ALA A 292 7.77 -4.28 7.66
C ALA A 292 8.57 -5.57 7.44
N GLY A 293 8.09 -6.68 8.00
CA GLY A 293 8.78 -7.97 7.96
C GLY A 293 9.06 -8.49 6.54
N SER A 294 8.16 -8.27 5.58
CA SER A 294 8.38 -8.68 4.18
C SER A 294 9.55 -7.91 3.54
N VAL A 295 9.58 -6.60 3.76
CA VAL A 295 10.67 -5.73 3.32
C VAL A 295 11.99 -6.20 3.92
N TYR A 296 12.01 -6.48 5.23
CA TYR A 296 13.19 -7.02 5.93
C TYR A 296 13.67 -8.35 5.34
N GLY A 297 12.77 -9.32 5.18
CA GLY A 297 13.12 -10.65 4.67
C GLY A 297 13.81 -10.58 3.31
N TYR A 298 13.30 -9.76 2.40
CA TYR A 298 13.93 -9.57 1.11
C TYR A 298 15.33 -8.93 1.20
N ILE A 299 15.52 -7.94 2.07
CA ILE A 299 16.84 -7.30 2.25
C ILE A 299 17.83 -8.29 2.85
N PHE A 300 17.38 -9.07 3.84
CA PHE A 300 18.18 -10.13 4.44
C PHE A 300 18.65 -11.12 3.37
N GLU A 301 17.73 -11.59 2.52
CA GLU A 301 18.03 -12.49 1.41
C GLU A 301 19.06 -11.88 0.44
N LEU A 302 18.88 -10.62 0.03
CA LEU A 302 19.85 -9.91 -0.83
C LEU A 302 21.25 -9.84 -0.23
N VAL A 303 21.34 -9.57 1.08
CA VAL A 303 22.61 -9.47 1.80
C VAL A 303 23.23 -10.85 1.98
N ALA A 304 22.43 -11.86 2.33
CA ALA A 304 22.86 -13.24 2.43
C ALA A 304 23.46 -13.71 1.10
N HIS A 305 22.80 -13.45 -0.03
CA HIS A 305 23.34 -13.75 -1.35
C HIS A 305 24.65 -13.01 -1.63
N GLU A 306 24.81 -11.74 -1.28
CA GLU A 306 26.08 -11.02 -1.44
C GLU A 306 27.20 -11.59 -0.57
N LEU A 307 26.89 -11.98 0.68
CA LEU A 307 27.87 -12.57 1.59
C LEU A 307 28.29 -13.97 1.13
N MET A 308 27.34 -14.83 0.75
CA MET A 308 27.61 -16.19 0.28
C MET A 308 28.49 -16.19 -0.97
N ARG A 309 28.28 -15.24 -1.89
CA ARG A 309 29.10 -15.06 -3.10
C ARG A 309 30.56 -14.73 -2.83
N ARG A 310 30.86 -14.07 -1.71
CA ARG A 310 32.24 -13.74 -1.34
C ARG A 310 32.99 -14.92 -0.74
N GLY A 311 32.32 -16.04 -0.50
CA GLY A 311 32.86 -17.15 0.25
C GLY A 311 32.98 -16.84 1.74
N GLY A 312 33.36 -17.85 2.52
CA GLY A 312 33.51 -17.74 3.96
C GLY A 312 32.92 -18.93 4.70
N LYS A 313 32.90 -18.81 6.04
CA LYS A 313 32.36 -19.83 6.93
C LYS A 313 31.03 -19.35 7.51
N PHE A 314 29.97 -20.11 7.29
CA PHE A 314 28.61 -19.75 7.70
C PHE A 314 28.05 -20.82 8.63
N PRO A 315 27.57 -20.45 9.83
CA PRO A 315 26.86 -21.40 10.69
C PRO A 315 25.64 -21.95 9.94
N MET A 316 25.45 -23.26 9.99
CA MET A 316 24.30 -23.93 9.39
C MET A 316 23.45 -24.61 10.45
N LYS A 317 22.14 -24.61 10.22
CA LYS A 317 21.20 -25.46 10.95
C LYS A 317 20.45 -26.29 9.92
N LYS A 318 20.51 -27.62 10.04
CA LYS A 318 19.72 -28.50 9.16
C LYS A 318 18.24 -28.37 9.50
N VAL A 319 17.42 -28.13 8.49
CA VAL A 319 15.96 -28.19 8.61
C VAL A 319 15.57 -29.66 8.40
N GLY A 320 15.27 -30.36 9.49
CA GLY A 320 14.80 -31.74 9.44
C GLY A 320 13.29 -31.81 9.19
N PHE A 321 12.84 -32.83 8.48
CA PHE A 321 11.43 -33.24 8.47
C PHE A 321 11.14 -34.07 9.73
N GLU A 322 9.97 -33.89 10.34
CA GLU A 322 9.53 -34.73 11.45
C GLU A 322 9.61 -36.22 11.06
N GLY A 323 10.35 -37.01 11.86
CA GLY A 323 10.48 -38.46 11.67
C GLY A 323 11.78 -38.93 11.00
N ALA A 324 12.63 -38.05 10.48
CA ALA A 324 13.94 -38.45 9.94
C ALA A 324 14.98 -38.63 11.07
N LYS A 325 15.40 -39.87 11.35
CA LYS A 325 16.58 -40.12 12.19
C LYS A 325 17.84 -39.69 11.42
N LEU A 326 18.39 -38.54 11.81
CA LEU A 326 19.66 -38.02 11.32
C LEU A 326 20.79 -38.98 11.75
N SER A 327 21.40 -39.64 10.78
CA SER A 327 22.43 -40.69 10.99
C SER A 327 23.85 -40.24 10.69
N ASP A 328 24.05 -39.01 10.19
CA ASP A 328 25.38 -38.48 9.88
C ASP A 328 25.80 -37.37 10.86
N PRO A 329 27.09 -37.35 11.30
CA PRO A 329 27.63 -36.26 12.10
C PRO A 329 27.62 -34.94 11.33
N GLU A 330 27.22 -33.89 12.05
CA GLU A 330 26.83 -32.57 11.55
C GLU A 330 28.04 -31.75 11.07
N PRO A 331 27.98 -31.10 9.89
CA PRO A 331 28.75 -29.89 9.66
C PRO A 331 27.98 -28.69 10.23
N ASP A 332 28.42 -28.18 11.39
CA ASP A 332 27.88 -26.95 12.00
C ASP A 332 28.12 -25.70 11.14
N THR A 333 28.97 -25.83 10.12
CA THR A 333 29.46 -24.72 9.31
C THR A 333 29.54 -25.09 7.83
N LEU A 334 29.03 -24.21 6.97
CA LEU A 334 29.24 -24.22 5.53
C LEU A 334 30.48 -23.40 5.19
N GLU A 335 31.43 -24.02 4.49
CA GLU A 335 32.55 -23.30 3.89
C GLU A 335 32.28 -23.10 2.40
N LEU A 336 32.16 -21.83 1.99
CA LEU A 336 32.06 -21.43 0.59
C LEU A 336 33.38 -20.85 0.10
N SER A 337 33.81 -21.26 -1.09
CA SER A 337 34.97 -20.65 -1.73
C SER A 337 34.62 -19.26 -2.27
N SER A 338 35.53 -18.31 -2.10
CA SER A 338 35.44 -16.97 -2.70
C SER A 338 35.55 -16.99 -4.24
N SER A 339 35.93 -18.13 -4.81
CA SER A 339 36.08 -18.33 -6.26
C SER A 339 34.88 -19.02 -6.92
N MET A 340 33.77 -19.24 -6.19
CA MET A 340 32.60 -19.91 -6.76
C MET A 340 31.98 -19.09 -7.88
N THR A 341 31.61 -19.75 -8.97
CA THR A 341 30.82 -19.13 -10.03
C THR A 341 29.39 -18.98 -9.54
N VAL A 342 28.76 -17.84 -9.87
CA VAL A 342 27.38 -17.56 -9.50
C VAL A 342 26.53 -17.64 -10.76
N VAL A 343 25.48 -18.46 -10.70
CA VAL A 343 24.56 -18.65 -11.82
C VAL A 343 23.13 -18.46 -11.34
N GLU A 344 22.37 -17.62 -12.03
CA GLU A 344 20.93 -17.53 -11.82
C GLU A 344 20.24 -18.65 -12.62
N PHE A 345 19.24 -19.31 -12.04
CA PHE A 345 18.54 -20.42 -12.69
C PHE A 345 17.01 -20.27 -12.60
N ALA A 346 16.30 -20.74 -13.63
CA ALA A 346 14.84 -20.79 -13.63
C ALA A 346 14.30 -22.19 -13.27
N LYS A 347 15.05 -23.24 -13.62
CA LYS A 347 14.65 -24.64 -13.45
C LYS A 347 15.77 -25.49 -12.88
N VAL A 348 15.43 -26.48 -12.05
CA VAL A 348 16.40 -27.39 -11.41
C VAL A 348 17.30 -28.11 -12.42
N GLN A 349 16.81 -28.36 -13.64
CA GLN A 349 17.58 -29.02 -14.69
C GLN A 349 18.77 -28.17 -15.18
N GLU A 350 18.84 -26.89 -14.85
CA GLU A 350 19.94 -25.98 -15.18
C GLU A 350 21.12 -26.10 -14.21
N LEU A 351 20.95 -26.86 -13.11
CA LEU A 351 21.98 -27.12 -12.09
C LEU A 351 22.96 -28.20 -12.58
N VAL A 352 23.92 -27.81 -13.42
CA VAL A 352 24.84 -28.76 -14.09
C VAL A 352 26.28 -28.69 -13.58
N ASN A 353 26.72 -27.55 -13.06
CA ASN A 353 28.11 -27.31 -12.70
C ASN A 353 28.36 -27.59 -11.22
N GLN A 354 29.36 -28.44 -10.95
CA GLN A 354 29.84 -28.66 -9.58
C GLN A 354 30.47 -27.37 -9.03
N ASP A 355 30.38 -27.18 -7.70
CA ASP A 355 30.99 -26.06 -6.97
C ASP A 355 30.54 -24.67 -7.48
N THR A 356 29.29 -24.61 -7.94
CA THR A 356 28.63 -23.39 -8.41
C THR A 356 27.55 -22.99 -7.42
N TYR A 357 27.49 -21.69 -7.13
CA TYR A 357 26.43 -21.08 -6.33
C TYR A 357 25.28 -20.68 -7.24
N TYR A 358 24.14 -21.33 -7.06
CA TYR A 358 22.95 -21.13 -7.86
C TYR A 358 21.91 -20.32 -7.10
N ARG A 359 21.40 -19.26 -7.74
CA ARG A 359 20.32 -18.43 -7.21
C ARG A 359 19.07 -18.58 -8.08
N PRO A 360 17.89 -18.89 -7.52
CA PRO A 360 16.67 -18.95 -8.31
C PRO A 360 16.29 -17.55 -8.82
N LEU A 361 15.80 -17.48 -10.06
CA LEU A 361 15.24 -16.25 -10.63
C LEU A 361 13.86 -15.91 -10.02
N ASN A 362 13.15 -16.92 -9.52
CA ASN A 362 11.88 -16.76 -8.85
C ASN A 362 12.09 -16.70 -7.33
N VAL A 363 11.66 -15.61 -6.70
CA VAL A 363 11.76 -15.38 -5.25
C VAL A 363 10.95 -16.39 -4.43
N ASN A 364 9.98 -17.09 -5.05
CA ASN A 364 9.13 -18.09 -4.39
C ASN A 364 9.44 -19.53 -4.86
N PHE A 365 10.69 -19.83 -5.22
CA PHE A 365 11.07 -21.15 -5.73
C PHE A 365 11.06 -22.22 -4.61
N GLU A 366 9.94 -22.94 -4.43
CA GLU A 366 9.79 -24.15 -3.60
C GLU A 366 10.50 -24.13 -2.22
N SER A 367 10.54 -22.96 -1.56
CA SER A 367 11.22 -22.73 -0.26
C SER A 367 12.75 -22.93 -0.28
N VAL A 368 13.37 -22.86 -1.45
CA VAL A 368 14.83 -22.90 -1.63
C VAL A 368 15.31 -21.52 -2.06
N ASP A 369 16.13 -20.89 -1.23
CA ASP A 369 16.67 -19.56 -1.51
C ASP A 369 17.97 -19.64 -2.32
N ALA A 370 18.75 -20.70 -2.16
CA ALA A 370 19.95 -20.94 -2.98
C ALA A 370 20.34 -22.41 -3.04
N VAL A 371 21.16 -22.78 -4.03
CA VAL A 371 21.72 -24.12 -4.17
C VAL A 371 23.23 -24.04 -4.33
N VAL A 372 23.97 -24.84 -3.56
CA VAL A 372 25.39 -25.09 -3.78
C VAL A 372 25.49 -26.49 -4.37
N TYR A 373 25.48 -26.59 -5.70
CA TYR A 373 25.35 -27.88 -6.36
C TYR A 373 26.66 -28.69 -6.32
N PRO A 374 26.60 -30.03 -6.11
CA PRO A 374 25.43 -30.87 -5.78
C PRO A 374 25.18 -31.03 -4.27
N ARG A 375 25.80 -30.18 -3.46
CA ARG A 375 26.04 -30.44 -2.04
C ARG A 375 24.86 -30.10 -1.14
N ILE A 376 24.27 -28.91 -1.30
CA ILE A 376 23.40 -28.31 -0.28
C ILE A 376 22.29 -27.44 -0.91
N LEU A 377 21.06 -27.58 -0.41
CA LEU A 377 19.97 -26.61 -0.58
C LEU A 377 19.98 -25.66 0.62
N LEU A 378 19.88 -24.37 0.36
CA LEU A 378 19.91 -23.32 1.38
C LEU A 378 18.55 -22.67 1.51
N GLN A 379 18.15 -22.45 2.76
CA GLN A 379 17.02 -21.62 3.13
C GLN A 379 17.51 -20.58 4.15
N PHE A 380 17.17 -19.33 3.93
CA PHE A 380 17.53 -18.17 4.73
C PHE A 380 16.37 -17.88 5.69
N PHE A 381 16.67 -17.86 6.99
CA PHE A 381 15.69 -17.62 8.07
C PHE A 381 16.05 -16.40 8.90
#